data_AF-A0A4R6IEB5-F1
#
_entry.id   AF-A0A4R6IEB5-F1
#
_cell.length_a   1.000
_cell.length_b   1.000
_cell.length_c   1.000
_cell.angle_alpha   90.00
_cell.angle_beta   90.00
_cell.angle_gamma   90.00
#
_symmetry.space_group_name_H-M   'P 1'
#
loop_
_entity.id
_entity.type
_entity.pdbx_description
1 polymer ?
#
loop_
_entity_poly.entity_id
_entity_poly.type
_entity_poly.pdbx_seq_one_letter_code
_entity_poly.pdbx_strand_id
1 'polypeptide(L)'
;MAANDEWRKLYAEAFRNKFSLDYVAKFEKLQQEHLGKDTYNEMKFHCKHVVLLIYRNNQQAEDAFRINLEMLRDTPNDHYGYWNVIGIATRDSAELNRTTEIRQFAMRYLKNKNDNIAKLEVFQWYIDHFANDEKYSEEVLVDLEPALAAVVLNMDIQIDNTSSFATRVHYLLKENRKAIKRLGNFHKKRENASEKQQLQNIERYMKRESIGWYRRNLFTGCQRPI
;
A
#
# COMPACT_ATOMS: atom_id res chain seq x y z
N MET A 1 -1.34 -24.25 -9.29
CA MET A 1 -0.36 -23.71 -10.26
C MET A 1 -1.05 -23.17 -11.52
N ALA A 2 -1.82 -23.97 -12.26
CA ALA A 2 -2.49 -23.52 -13.50
C ALA A 2 -3.36 -22.24 -13.37
N ALA A 3 -4.14 -22.12 -12.28
CA ALA A 3 -4.98 -20.95 -12.01
C ALA A 3 -4.20 -19.63 -11.95
N ASN A 4 -3.04 -19.63 -11.29
CA ASN A 4 -2.20 -18.44 -11.16
C ASN A 4 -1.53 -18.07 -12.49
N ASP A 5 -1.27 -19.04 -13.35
CA ASP A 5 -0.69 -18.80 -14.67
C ASP A 5 -1.70 -18.15 -15.63
N GLU A 6 -2.97 -18.56 -15.57
CA GLU A 6 -4.06 -17.93 -16.34
C GLU A 6 -4.29 -16.48 -15.93
N TRP A 7 -4.39 -16.21 -14.63
CA TRP A 7 -4.49 -14.85 -14.12
C TRP A 7 -3.28 -13.98 -14.52
N ARG A 8 -2.05 -14.50 -14.39
CA ARG A 8 -0.83 -13.78 -14.76
C ARG A 8 -0.79 -13.41 -16.25
N LYS A 9 -1.22 -14.33 -17.12
CA LYS A 9 -1.32 -14.05 -18.56
C LYS A 9 -2.32 -12.94 -18.84
N LEU A 10 -3.53 -13.03 -18.28
CA LEU A 10 -4.57 -12.02 -18.46
C LEU A 10 -4.14 -10.66 -17.90
N TYR A 11 -3.48 -10.63 -16.75
CA TYR A 11 -2.89 -9.43 -16.16
C TYR A 11 -1.84 -8.79 -17.06
N ALA A 12 -0.89 -9.58 -17.58
CA ALA A 12 0.14 -9.07 -18.49
C ALA A 12 -0.45 -8.50 -19.78
N GLU A 13 -1.50 -9.13 -20.32
CA GLU A 13 -2.24 -8.62 -21.48
C GLU A 13 -2.96 -7.31 -21.16
N ALA A 14 -3.70 -7.25 -20.05
CA ALA A 14 -4.38 -6.03 -19.62
C ALA A 14 -3.39 -4.88 -19.41
N PHE A 15 -2.26 -5.15 -18.74
CA PHE A 15 -1.20 -4.17 -18.51
C PHE A 15 -0.61 -3.63 -19.82
N ARG A 16 -0.28 -4.50 -20.79
CA ARG A 16 0.23 -4.08 -22.12
C ARG A 16 -0.79 -3.23 -22.88
N ASN A 17 -2.08 -3.52 -22.70
CA ASN A 17 -3.19 -2.75 -23.27
C ASN A 17 -3.63 -1.59 -22.38
N LYS A 18 -2.75 -1.14 -21.48
CA LYS A 18 -2.97 0.02 -20.59
C LYS A 18 -4.27 -0.06 -19.80
N PHE A 19 -4.64 -1.26 -19.35
CA PHE A 19 -5.84 -1.53 -18.55
C PHE A 19 -7.13 -0.96 -19.18
N SER A 20 -7.40 -1.29 -20.44
CA SER A 20 -8.65 -0.95 -21.12
C SER A 20 -9.88 -1.59 -20.45
N LEU A 21 -11.04 -0.92 -20.54
CA LEU A 21 -12.30 -1.35 -19.90
C LEU A 21 -12.82 -2.71 -20.39
N ASP A 22 -12.49 -3.14 -21.61
CA ASP A 22 -12.88 -4.45 -22.14
C ASP A 22 -12.31 -5.63 -21.31
N TYR A 23 -11.26 -5.40 -20.53
CA TYR A 23 -10.69 -6.42 -19.65
C TYR A 23 -11.51 -6.66 -18.38
N VAL A 24 -12.44 -5.76 -17.99
CA VAL A 24 -13.31 -5.97 -16.81
C VAL A 24 -14.07 -7.29 -16.94
N ALA A 25 -14.80 -7.47 -18.05
CA ALA A 25 -15.58 -8.68 -18.30
C ALA A 25 -14.71 -9.95 -18.36
N LYS A 26 -13.44 -9.83 -18.80
CA LYS A 26 -12.49 -10.96 -18.86
C LYS A 26 -12.07 -11.40 -17.45
N PHE A 27 -11.78 -10.46 -16.55
CA PHE A 27 -11.45 -10.78 -15.16
C PHE A 27 -12.67 -11.27 -14.37
N GLU A 28 -13.85 -10.70 -14.60
CA GLU A 28 -15.09 -11.19 -14.00
C GLU A 28 -15.39 -12.63 -14.44
N LYS A 29 -15.22 -12.93 -15.73
CA LYS A 29 -15.38 -14.29 -16.26
C LYS A 29 -14.38 -15.25 -15.61
N LEU A 30 -13.09 -14.89 -15.54
CA LEU A 30 -12.06 -15.72 -14.90
C LEU A 30 -12.41 -16.00 -13.43
N GLN A 31 -12.87 -15.00 -12.68
CA GLN A 31 -13.35 -15.20 -11.32
C GLN A 31 -14.49 -16.22 -11.25
N GLN A 32 -15.48 -16.15 -12.14
CA GLN A 32 -16.62 -17.07 -12.16
C GLN A 32 -16.25 -18.50 -12.54
N GLU A 33 -15.27 -18.68 -13.43
CA GLU A 33 -14.74 -20.01 -13.78
C GLU A 33 -14.08 -20.72 -12.58
N HIS A 34 -13.75 -19.97 -11.53
CA HIS A 34 -13.21 -20.49 -10.28
C HIS A 34 -14.26 -20.69 -9.17
N LEU A 35 -15.54 -20.37 -9.42
CA LEU A 35 -16.59 -20.54 -8.43
C LEU A 35 -16.71 -22.01 -7.98
N GLY A 36 -16.77 -22.23 -6.67
CA GLY A 36 -16.82 -23.57 -6.06
C GLY A 36 -15.48 -24.30 -6.01
N LYS A 37 -14.38 -23.71 -6.49
CA LYS A 37 -13.02 -24.27 -6.36
C LYS A 37 -12.34 -23.69 -5.11
N ASP A 38 -11.40 -24.44 -4.53
CA ASP A 38 -10.61 -24.00 -3.36
C ASP A 38 -9.84 -22.69 -3.62
N THR A 39 -9.50 -22.41 -4.87
CA THR A 39 -8.79 -21.19 -5.31
C THR A 39 -9.71 -19.98 -5.48
N TYR A 40 -11.01 -20.11 -5.27
CA TYR A 40 -11.99 -19.06 -5.58
C TYR A 40 -11.70 -17.75 -4.84
N ASN A 41 -11.46 -17.80 -3.53
CA ASN A 41 -11.31 -16.58 -2.73
C ASN A 41 -10.05 -15.79 -3.11
N GLU A 42 -8.94 -16.48 -3.34
CA GLU A 42 -7.69 -15.90 -3.83
C GLU A 42 -7.89 -15.31 -5.24
N MET A 43 -8.51 -16.06 -6.15
CA MET A 43 -8.80 -15.59 -7.51
C MET A 43 -9.74 -14.39 -7.54
N LYS A 44 -10.79 -14.40 -6.70
CA LYS A 44 -11.72 -13.28 -6.50
C LYS A 44 -10.97 -12.05 -6.03
N PHE A 45 -10.08 -12.18 -5.05
CA PHE A 45 -9.26 -11.06 -4.58
C PHE A 45 -8.40 -10.48 -5.71
N HIS A 46 -7.65 -11.33 -6.43
CA HIS A 46 -6.77 -10.89 -7.51
C HIS A 46 -7.53 -10.26 -8.68
N CYS A 47 -8.64 -10.86 -9.13
CA CYS A 47 -9.45 -10.33 -10.22
C CYS A 47 -10.05 -8.97 -9.85
N LYS A 48 -10.67 -8.85 -8.68
CA LYS A 48 -11.24 -7.57 -8.20
C LYS A 48 -10.17 -6.48 -8.07
N HIS A 49 -9.00 -6.84 -7.58
CA HIS A 49 -7.88 -5.90 -7.48
C HIS A 49 -7.48 -5.34 -8.85
N VAL A 50 -7.46 -6.18 -9.91
CA VAL A 50 -7.14 -5.70 -11.26
C VAL A 50 -8.29 -4.89 -11.87
N VAL A 51 -9.54 -5.31 -11.66
CA VAL A 51 -10.73 -4.54 -12.10
C VAL A 51 -10.75 -3.15 -11.47
N LEU A 52 -10.41 -3.05 -10.18
CA LEU A 52 -10.20 -1.78 -9.49
C LEU A 52 -9.16 -0.89 -10.20
N LEU A 53 -8.00 -1.46 -10.57
CA LEU A 53 -6.97 -0.73 -11.30
C LEU A 53 -7.43 -0.28 -12.68
N ILE A 54 -8.20 -1.12 -13.39
CA ILE A 54 -8.82 -0.78 -14.67
C ILE A 54 -9.74 0.43 -14.52
N TYR A 55 -10.67 0.42 -13.56
CA TYR A 55 -11.58 1.55 -13.36
C TYR A 55 -10.84 2.85 -13.02
N ARG A 56 -9.85 2.78 -12.13
CA ARG A 56 -9.01 3.94 -11.81
C ARG A 56 -8.25 4.50 -13.02
N ASN A 57 -7.65 3.63 -13.82
CA ASN A 57 -6.93 4.03 -15.02
C ASN A 57 -7.84 4.70 -16.06
N ASN A 58 -9.12 4.35 -16.06
CA ASN A 58 -10.14 4.94 -16.92
C ASN A 58 -10.97 6.04 -16.24
N GLN A 59 -10.48 6.61 -15.13
CA GLN A 59 -11.12 7.73 -14.41
C GLN A 59 -12.54 7.43 -13.89
N GLN A 60 -12.87 6.15 -13.68
CA GLN A 60 -14.15 5.71 -13.11
C GLN A 60 -14.02 5.55 -11.59
N ALA A 61 -13.85 6.68 -10.89
CA ALA A 61 -13.56 6.72 -9.46
C ALA A 61 -14.67 6.08 -8.59
N GLU A 62 -15.96 6.29 -8.93
CA GLU A 62 -17.08 5.69 -8.21
C GLU A 62 -17.12 4.16 -8.32
N ASP A 63 -16.87 3.61 -9.51
CA ASP A 63 -16.81 2.16 -9.73
C ASP A 63 -15.62 1.53 -9.01
N ALA A 64 -14.45 2.19 -9.08
CA ALA A 64 -13.28 1.81 -8.30
C ALA A 64 -13.59 1.81 -6.80
N PHE A 65 -14.24 2.87 -6.30
CA PHE A 65 -14.57 3.01 -4.88
C PHE A 65 -15.58 1.96 -4.41
N ARG A 66 -16.59 1.63 -5.22
CA ARG A 66 -17.52 0.53 -4.95
C ARG A 66 -16.79 -0.80 -4.75
N ILE A 67 -15.81 -1.12 -5.61
CA ILE A 67 -15.01 -2.34 -5.48
C ILE A 67 -14.12 -2.27 -4.24
N ASN A 68 -13.49 -1.13 -3.95
CA ASN A 68 -12.73 -0.95 -2.71
C ASN A 68 -13.56 -1.29 -1.47
N LEU A 69 -14.78 -0.74 -1.37
CA LEU A 69 -15.67 -0.99 -0.24
C LEU A 69 -16.04 -2.47 -0.13
N GLU A 70 -16.30 -3.14 -1.25
CA GLU A 70 -16.58 -4.57 -1.26
C GLU A 70 -15.36 -5.39 -0.81
N MET A 71 -14.16 -5.08 -1.34
CA MET A 71 -12.92 -5.75 -0.95
C MET A 71 -12.56 -5.54 0.52
N LEU A 72 -12.80 -4.34 1.08
CA LEU A 72 -12.56 -4.05 2.51
C LEU A 72 -13.48 -4.82 3.45
N ARG A 73 -14.71 -5.12 3.00
CA ARG A 73 -15.68 -5.96 3.74
C ARG A 73 -15.29 -7.43 3.68
N ASP A 74 -14.95 -7.91 2.48
CA ASP A 74 -14.74 -9.33 2.21
C ASP A 74 -13.34 -9.83 2.62
N THR A 75 -12.33 -8.95 2.63
CA THR A 75 -10.94 -9.35 2.84
C THR A 75 -10.56 -9.24 4.33
N PRO A 76 -10.03 -10.31 4.95
CA PRO A 76 -9.45 -10.25 6.28
C PRO A 76 -8.34 -9.19 6.38
N ASN A 77 -8.26 -8.51 7.52
CA ASN A 77 -7.31 -7.40 7.74
C ASN A 77 -5.84 -7.85 7.82
N ASP A 78 -5.61 -9.14 8.07
CA ASP A 78 -4.30 -9.80 8.08
C ASP A 78 -3.90 -10.37 6.70
N HIS A 79 -4.80 -10.35 5.71
CA HIS A 79 -4.49 -10.76 4.36
C HIS A 79 -3.37 -9.89 3.75
N TYR A 80 -2.38 -10.52 3.10
CA TYR A 80 -1.20 -9.84 2.56
C TYR A 80 -1.52 -8.68 1.62
N GLY A 81 -2.64 -8.75 0.87
CA GLY A 81 -3.05 -7.69 -0.04
C GLY A 81 -3.88 -6.56 0.58
N TYR A 82 -4.31 -6.68 1.84
CA TYR A 82 -5.25 -5.74 2.45
C TYR A 82 -4.68 -4.31 2.55
N TRP A 83 -3.38 -4.16 2.81
CA TRP A 83 -2.72 -2.85 2.88
C TRP A 83 -2.86 -2.05 1.58
N ASN A 84 -2.87 -2.73 0.42
CA ASN A 84 -3.02 -2.05 -0.86
C ASN A 84 -4.47 -1.61 -1.08
N VAL A 85 -5.43 -2.47 -0.73
CA VAL A 85 -6.87 -2.16 -0.81
C VAL A 85 -7.20 -0.95 0.05
N ILE A 86 -6.79 -0.92 1.32
CA ILE A 86 -7.07 0.22 2.20
C ILE A 86 -6.34 1.49 1.74
N GLY A 87 -5.12 1.40 1.23
CA GLY A 87 -4.38 2.56 0.71
C GLY A 87 -4.98 3.15 -0.57
N ILE A 88 -5.60 2.34 -1.42
CA ILE A 88 -6.36 2.80 -2.58
C ILE A 88 -7.69 3.41 -2.12
N ALA A 89 -8.41 2.73 -1.23
CA ALA A 89 -9.69 3.18 -0.71
C ALA A 89 -9.61 4.54 0.01
N THR A 90 -8.55 4.80 0.79
CA THR A 90 -8.33 6.09 1.45
C THR A 90 -8.21 7.22 0.44
N ARG A 91 -7.42 7.02 -0.62
CA ARG A 91 -7.26 7.99 -1.71
C ARG A 91 -8.59 8.26 -2.42
N ASP A 92 -9.29 7.21 -2.80
CA ASP A 92 -10.54 7.33 -3.57
C ASP A 92 -11.64 7.96 -2.71
N SER A 93 -11.69 7.64 -1.42
CA SER A 93 -12.63 8.27 -0.48
C SER A 93 -12.40 9.77 -0.31
N ALA A 94 -11.14 10.22 -0.36
CA ALA A 94 -10.81 11.63 -0.27
C ALA A 94 -11.18 12.36 -1.57
N GLU A 95 -10.88 11.76 -2.72
CA GLU A 95 -11.25 12.27 -4.05
C GLU A 95 -12.77 12.43 -4.21
N LEU A 96 -13.54 11.46 -3.71
CA LEU A 96 -15.01 11.46 -3.80
C LEU A 96 -15.69 12.17 -2.63
N ASN A 97 -14.95 12.68 -1.64
CA ASN A 97 -15.49 13.24 -0.40
C ASN A 97 -16.42 12.26 0.38
N ARG A 98 -16.07 10.97 0.38
CA ARG A 98 -16.81 9.86 1.03
C ARG A 98 -15.98 9.21 2.16
N THR A 99 -15.14 10.00 2.82
CA THR A 99 -14.15 9.56 3.81
C THR A 99 -14.76 8.80 5.00
N THR A 100 -15.97 9.16 5.42
CA THR A 100 -16.68 8.52 6.53
C THR A 100 -16.96 7.03 6.28
N GLU A 101 -17.18 6.62 5.03
CA GLU A 101 -17.57 5.23 4.70
C GLU A 101 -16.46 4.23 4.94
N ILE A 102 -15.20 4.65 4.77
CA ILE A 102 -14.05 3.76 4.97
C ILE A 102 -13.43 3.87 6.36
N ARG A 103 -13.92 4.80 7.19
CA ARG A 103 -13.33 5.16 8.49
C ARG A 103 -13.11 3.96 9.39
N GLN A 104 -14.13 3.11 9.56
CA GLN A 104 -14.04 1.91 10.41
C GLN A 104 -12.98 0.92 9.91
N PHE A 105 -12.82 0.80 8.58
CA PHE A 105 -11.85 -0.10 7.97
C PHE A 105 -10.43 0.43 8.16
N ALA A 106 -10.23 1.74 8.03
CA ALA A 106 -8.97 2.40 8.30
C ALA A 106 -8.56 2.23 9.77
N MET A 107 -9.48 2.48 10.72
CA MET A 107 -9.20 2.29 12.15
C MET A 107 -8.82 0.84 12.49
N ARG A 108 -9.58 -0.12 11.95
CA ARG A 108 -9.28 -1.55 12.13
C ARG A 108 -7.89 -1.90 11.58
N TYR A 109 -7.53 -1.37 10.42
CA TYR A 109 -6.21 -1.56 9.81
C TYR A 109 -5.09 -0.96 10.66
N LEU A 110 -5.26 0.29 11.10
CA LEU A 110 -4.27 0.98 11.93
C LEU A 110 -4.03 0.27 13.26
N LYS A 111 -5.09 -0.24 13.92
CA LYS A 111 -5.02 -0.99 15.19
C LYS A 111 -4.48 -2.42 15.05
N ASN A 112 -4.36 -2.97 13.83
CA ASN A 112 -3.79 -4.31 13.64
C ASN A 112 -2.31 -4.35 14.09
N LYS A 113 -1.81 -5.51 14.54
CA LYS A 113 -0.41 -5.70 14.98
C LYS A 113 0.63 -5.66 13.86
N ASN A 114 0.20 -5.66 12.60
CA ASN A 114 1.12 -5.55 11.46
C ASN A 114 1.88 -4.21 11.52
N ASP A 115 3.21 -4.27 11.51
CA ASP A 115 4.15 -3.15 11.65
C ASP A 115 4.51 -2.52 10.29
N ASN A 116 3.58 -2.57 9.33
CA ASN A 116 3.82 -2.18 7.95
C ASN A 116 3.95 -0.66 7.78
N ILE A 117 5.03 -0.20 7.14
CA ILE A 117 5.28 1.20 6.74
C ILE A 117 4.11 1.78 5.92
N ALA A 118 3.37 0.94 5.19
CA ALA A 118 2.17 1.35 4.44
C ALA A 118 1.08 1.98 5.33
N LYS A 119 1.11 1.76 6.65
CA LYS A 119 0.21 2.44 7.60
C LYS A 119 0.41 3.96 7.64
N LEU A 120 1.59 4.48 7.32
CA LEU A 120 1.86 5.92 7.36
C LEU A 120 0.89 6.73 6.49
N GLU A 121 0.52 6.21 5.32
CA GLU A 121 -0.44 6.89 4.43
C GLU A 121 -1.87 6.86 4.99
N VAL A 122 -2.24 5.78 5.69
CA VAL A 122 -3.55 5.67 6.33
C VAL A 122 -3.61 6.52 7.61
N PHE A 123 -2.51 6.61 8.37
CA PHE A 123 -2.41 7.54 9.50
C PHE A 123 -2.56 8.99 9.03
N GLN A 124 -1.84 9.37 7.97
CA GLN A 124 -1.93 10.68 7.35
C GLN A 124 -3.37 11.01 6.96
N TRP A 125 -4.01 10.11 6.20
CA TRP A 125 -5.41 10.26 5.80
C TRP A 125 -6.34 10.42 7.01
N TYR A 126 -6.14 9.64 8.07
CA TYR A 126 -6.96 9.73 9.27
C TYR A 126 -6.82 11.08 9.97
N ILE A 127 -5.58 11.58 10.09
CA ILE A 127 -5.29 12.90 10.67
C ILE A 127 -5.96 14.00 9.84
N ASP A 128 -5.78 13.99 8.52
CA ASP A 128 -6.25 15.04 7.62
C ASP A 128 -7.78 15.19 7.63
N HIS A 129 -8.51 14.10 7.89
CA HIS A 129 -9.98 14.09 7.80
C HIS A 129 -10.69 14.04 9.15
N PHE A 130 -10.05 13.58 10.22
CA PHE A 130 -10.74 13.32 11.50
C PHE A 130 -10.04 13.87 12.74
N ALA A 131 -8.86 14.50 12.63
CA ALA A 131 -8.14 15.00 13.81
C ALA A 131 -8.87 16.14 14.55
N ASN A 132 -9.79 16.85 13.88
CA ASN A 132 -10.56 17.97 14.44
C ASN A 132 -12.05 17.64 14.66
N ASP A 133 -12.46 16.39 14.49
CA ASP A 133 -13.84 15.95 14.75
C ASP A 133 -14.06 15.93 16.27
N GLU A 134 -14.99 16.73 16.80
CA GLU A 134 -15.26 16.85 18.26
C GLU A 134 -15.55 15.50 18.94
N LYS A 135 -16.01 14.50 18.18
CA LYS A 135 -16.22 13.13 18.67
C LYS A 135 -14.93 12.31 18.80
N TYR A 136 -13.80 12.87 18.39
CA TYR A 136 -12.50 12.21 18.29
C TYR A 136 -11.43 13.11 18.90
N SER A 137 -11.36 12.99 20.23
CA SER A 137 -10.36 13.62 21.09
C SER A 137 -8.99 12.96 20.94
N GLU A 138 -7.98 13.56 21.60
CA GLU A 138 -6.64 12.99 21.82
C GLU A 138 -6.66 11.49 22.19
N GLU A 139 -7.73 11.00 22.85
CA GLU A 139 -7.90 9.59 23.23
C GLU A 139 -7.81 8.60 22.05
N VAL A 140 -8.33 8.97 20.87
CA VAL A 140 -8.26 8.06 19.70
C VAL A 140 -6.85 8.06 19.10
N LEU A 141 -6.10 9.16 19.23
CA LEU A 141 -4.69 9.19 18.83
C LEU A 141 -3.83 8.40 19.81
N VAL A 142 -4.14 8.44 21.12
CA VAL A 142 -3.50 7.59 22.14
C VAL A 142 -3.66 6.11 21.81
N ASP A 143 -4.86 5.70 21.38
CA ASP A 143 -5.16 4.33 20.93
C ASP A 143 -4.31 3.88 19.72
N LEU A 144 -3.77 4.82 18.95
CA LEU A 144 -2.96 4.57 17.75
C LEU A 144 -1.46 4.67 18.00
N GLU A 145 -1.03 5.20 19.15
CA GLU A 145 0.39 5.29 19.53
C GLU A 145 1.13 3.95 19.46
N PRO A 146 0.59 2.81 19.95
CA PRO A 146 1.28 1.53 19.87
C PRO A 146 1.54 1.11 18.41
N ALA A 147 0.61 1.41 17.52
CA ALA A 147 0.74 1.09 16.11
C ALA A 147 1.77 1.98 15.41
N LEU A 148 1.83 3.28 15.75
CA LEU A 148 2.87 4.17 15.26
C LEU A 148 4.26 3.76 15.77
N ALA A 149 4.37 3.42 17.06
CA ALA A 149 5.60 2.94 17.67
C ALA A 149 6.14 1.67 16.99
N ALA A 150 5.25 0.73 16.63
CA ALA A 150 5.62 -0.46 15.86
C ALA A 150 6.17 -0.10 14.46
N VAL A 151 5.55 0.87 13.77
CA VAL A 151 6.05 1.36 12.47
C VAL A 151 7.43 2.02 12.62
N VAL A 152 7.62 2.86 13.65
CA VAL A 152 8.91 3.53 13.95
C VAL A 152 10.01 2.49 14.20
N LEU A 153 9.70 1.48 15.02
CA LEU A 153 10.61 0.38 15.31
C LEU A 153 10.99 -0.39 14.03
N ASN A 154 10.01 -0.73 13.18
CA ASN A 154 10.26 -1.45 11.93
C ASN A 154 11.10 -0.61 10.96
N MET A 155 10.79 0.69 10.84
CA MET A 155 11.58 1.64 10.06
C MET A 155 13.01 1.76 10.57
N ASP A 156 13.24 1.56 11.87
CA ASP A 156 14.53 1.77 12.53
C ASP A 156 15.04 3.19 12.24
N ILE A 157 14.23 4.15 12.68
CA ILE A 157 14.46 5.59 12.53
C ILE A 157 14.28 6.26 13.89
N GLN A 158 15.13 7.24 14.19
CA GLN A 158 14.97 8.07 15.38
C GLN A 158 13.85 9.09 15.16
N ILE A 159 13.00 9.25 16.17
CA ILE A 159 11.95 10.26 16.18
C ILE A 159 12.02 11.08 17.47
N ASP A 160 11.56 12.33 17.40
CA ASP A 160 11.33 13.14 18.57
C ASP A 160 9.98 12.76 19.19
N ASN A 161 10.02 12.12 20.36
CA ASN A 161 8.82 11.70 21.09
C ASN A 161 8.11 12.85 21.82
N THR A 162 8.72 14.05 21.89
CA THR A 162 8.07 15.25 22.45
C THR A 162 7.14 15.93 21.46
N SER A 163 7.29 15.62 20.17
CA SER A 163 6.42 16.09 19.10
C SER A 163 5.05 15.42 19.11
N SER A 164 4.02 16.14 18.66
CA SER A 164 2.65 15.61 18.51
C SER A 164 2.60 14.37 17.61
N PHE A 165 1.58 13.52 17.79
CA PHE A 165 1.35 12.34 16.94
C PHE A 165 1.34 12.71 15.45
N ALA A 166 0.58 13.75 15.09
CA ALA A 166 0.47 14.22 13.71
C ALA A 166 1.84 14.66 13.15
N THR A 167 2.60 15.44 13.93
CA THR A 167 3.96 15.87 13.56
C THR A 167 4.87 14.67 13.30
N ARG A 168 4.83 13.64 14.15
CA ARG A 168 5.62 12.41 13.99
C ARG A 168 5.22 11.65 12.72
N VAL A 169 3.92 11.48 12.45
CA VAL A 169 3.43 10.82 11.22
C VAL A 169 3.92 11.57 9.97
N HIS A 170 3.75 12.89 9.93
CA HIS A 170 4.21 13.71 8.80
C HIS A 170 5.73 13.61 8.58
N TYR A 171 6.52 13.63 9.67
CA TYR A 171 7.97 13.46 9.61
C TYR A 171 8.35 12.09 9.01
N LEU A 172 7.76 11.02 9.54
CA LEU A 172 8.03 9.65 9.07
C LEU A 172 7.66 9.49 7.58
N LEU A 173 6.50 10.02 7.17
CA LEU A 173 6.06 9.95 5.77
C LEU A 173 7.02 10.71 4.85
N LYS A 174 7.51 11.88 5.27
CA LYS A 174 8.51 12.66 4.53
C LYS A 174 9.83 11.91 4.40
N GLU A 175 10.33 11.31 5.47
CA GLU A 175 11.57 10.52 5.44
C GLU A 175 11.39 9.25 4.58
N ASN A 176 10.25 8.57 4.69
CA ASN A 176 9.93 7.41 3.87
C ASN A 176 9.93 7.76 2.36
N ARG A 177 9.27 8.84 1.96
CA ARG A 177 9.26 9.32 0.56
C ARG A 177 10.67 9.67 0.06
N LYS A 178 11.50 10.30 0.90
CA LYS A 178 12.92 10.55 0.56
C LYS A 178 13.69 9.25 0.38
N ALA A 179 13.52 8.27 1.26
CA ALA A 179 14.18 6.97 1.17
C ALA A 179 13.78 6.21 -0.09
N ILE A 180 12.49 6.16 -0.45
CA ILE A 180 12.01 5.58 -1.71
C ILE A 180 12.69 6.25 -2.91
N LYS A 181 12.76 7.58 -2.94
CA LYS A 181 13.43 8.34 -4.01
C LYS A 181 14.93 8.03 -4.06
N ARG A 182 15.61 7.94 -2.90
CA ARG A 182 17.03 7.55 -2.81
C ARG A 182 17.25 6.15 -3.35
N LEU A 183 16.42 5.19 -2.97
CA LEU A 183 16.48 3.80 -3.41
C LEU A 183 16.29 3.69 -4.92
N GLY A 184 15.29 4.37 -5.48
CA GLY A 184 15.08 4.41 -6.94
C GLY A 184 16.28 4.99 -7.70
N ASN A 185 16.89 6.06 -7.19
CA ASN A 185 18.11 6.63 -7.76
C ASN A 185 19.32 5.70 -7.61
N PHE A 186 19.40 4.94 -6.52
CA PHE A 186 20.44 3.93 -6.32
C PHE A 186 20.34 2.82 -7.37
N HIS A 187 19.15 2.23 -7.57
CA HIS A 187 18.95 1.17 -8.57
C HIS A 187 19.32 1.63 -9.99
N LYS A 188 18.86 2.81 -10.41
CA LYS A 188 19.21 3.39 -11.73
C LYS A 188 20.72 3.57 -11.93
N LYS A 189 21.43 3.98 -10.88
CA LYS A 189 22.90 4.13 -10.91
C LYS A 189 23.63 2.81 -10.91
N ARG A 190 23.09 1.79 -10.22
CA ARG A 190 23.69 0.46 -10.14
C ARG A 190 23.54 -0.30 -11.47
N GLU A 191 22.38 -0.22 -12.11
CA GLU A 191 22.07 -0.94 -13.36
C GLU A 191 23.04 -0.62 -14.50
N ASN A 192 23.52 0.63 -14.57
CA ASN A 192 24.41 1.10 -15.64
C ASN A 192 25.89 1.21 -15.22
N ALA A 193 26.24 0.67 -14.05
CA ALA A 193 27.57 0.82 -13.45
C ALA A 193 28.44 -0.42 -13.63
N SER A 194 29.75 -0.21 -13.84
CA SER A 194 30.75 -1.28 -13.73
C SER A 194 30.80 -1.83 -12.31
N GLU A 195 31.33 -3.04 -12.13
CA GLU A 195 31.38 -3.71 -10.82
C GLU A 195 32.02 -2.84 -9.73
N LYS A 196 33.14 -2.17 -10.04
CA LYS A 196 33.81 -1.22 -9.13
C LYS A 196 32.91 -0.02 -8.77
N GLN A 197 32.14 0.49 -9.72
CA GLN A 197 31.19 1.59 -9.48
C GLN A 197 29.97 1.13 -8.67
N GLN A 198 29.53 -0.13 -8.81
CA GLN A 198 28.44 -0.68 -8.03
C GLN A 198 28.78 -0.73 -6.52
N LEU A 199 29.99 -1.18 -6.17
CA LEU A 199 30.46 -1.19 -4.77
C LEU A 199 30.47 0.23 -4.17
N GLN A 200 31.02 1.20 -4.89
CA GLN A 200 31.02 2.60 -4.45
C GLN A 200 29.61 3.18 -4.29
N ASN A 201 28.68 2.81 -5.18
CA ASN A 201 27.29 3.24 -5.10
C ASN A 201 26.56 2.63 -3.89
N ILE A 202 26.84 1.36 -3.56
CA ILE A 202 26.31 0.69 -2.35
C ILE A 202 26.79 1.42 -1.10
N GLU A 203 28.10 1.65 -0.96
CA GLU A 203 28.65 2.35 0.20
C GLU A 203 28.06 3.75 0.37
N ARG A 204 27.95 4.50 -0.74
CA ARG A 204 27.36 5.84 -0.73
C ARG A 204 25.89 5.82 -0.33
N TYR A 205 25.13 4.82 -0.77
CA TYR A 205 23.74 4.65 -0.38
C TYR A 205 23.62 4.34 1.12
N MET A 206 24.37 3.36 1.61
CA MET A 206 24.34 2.95 3.02
C MET A 206 24.71 4.09 3.98
N LYS A 207 25.66 4.95 3.61
CA LYS A 207 26.02 6.14 4.39
C LYS A 207 24.94 7.23 4.42
N ARG A 208 24.08 7.30 3.40
CA ARG A 208 23.07 8.37 3.24
C ARG A 208 21.67 7.97 3.67
N GLU A 209 21.39 6.68 3.78
CA GLU A 209 20.06 6.18 4.13
C GLU A 209 19.85 6.26 5.65
N SER A 210 18.84 7.05 6.03
CA SER A 210 18.48 7.33 7.43
C SER A 210 17.56 6.26 8.02
N ILE A 211 16.82 5.52 7.19
CA ILE A 211 15.88 4.50 7.61
C ILE A 211 16.56 3.13 7.58
N GLY A 212 16.72 2.50 8.75
CA GLY A 212 17.39 1.21 8.86
C GLY A 212 16.74 0.08 8.07
N TRP A 213 15.41 0.09 7.93
CA TRP A 213 14.68 -0.88 7.11
C TRP A 213 15.21 -0.96 5.67
N TYR A 214 15.43 0.19 5.02
CA TYR A 214 15.93 0.25 3.65
C TYR A 214 17.39 -0.21 3.52
N ARG A 215 18.21 0.03 4.55
CA ARG A 215 19.57 -0.49 4.61
C ARG A 215 19.60 -2.02 4.71
N ARG A 216 18.74 -2.59 5.56
CA ARG A 216 18.61 -4.05 5.73
C ARG A 216 18.08 -4.75 4.47
N ASN A 217 17.12 -4.12 3.78
CA ASN A 217 16.43 -4.71 2.64
C ASN A 217 17.01 -4.32 1.27
N LEU A 218 18.19 -3.70 1.23
CA LEU A 218 18.82 -3.22 0.00
C LEU A 218 19.03 -4.33 -1.06
N PHE A 219 19.34 -5.55 -0.60
CA PHE A 219 19.71 -6.68 -1.44
C PHE A 219 18.65 -7.79 -1.50
N THR A 220 17.75 -7.86 -0.52
CA THR A 220 16.57 -8.73 -0.58
C THR A 220 15.57 -8.23 -1.61
N GLY A 221 15.67 -6.93 -1.95
CA GLY A 221 14.86 -6.31 -2.97
C GLY A 221 13.46 -6.09 -2.46
N CYS A 222 12.93 -4.90 -2.74
CA CYS A 222 11.59 -4.83 -3.29
C CYS A 222 11.54 -5.76 -4.52
N GLN A 223 11.42 -7.07 -4.31
CA GLN A 223 10.79 -7.95 -5.28
C GLN A 223 9.40 -7.35 -5.42
N ARG A 224 9.20 -6.56 -6.49
CA ARG A 224 7.85 -6.25 -6.92
C ARG A 224 7.16 -7.62 -7.03
N PRO A 225 6.08 -7.88 -6.30
CA PRO A 225 5.25 -9.01 -6.65
C PRO A 225 4.80 -8.72 -8.09
N ILE A 226 5.19 -9.61 -9.00
CA ILE A 226 4.63 -9.70 -10.34
C ILE A 226 3.17 -10.10 -10.19
#